data_AF-A0A413FFC5-F1
#
_entry.id   AF-A0A413FFC5-F1
#
_cell.length_a   1.000
_cell.length_b   1.000
_cell.length_c   1.000
_cell.angle_alpha   90.00
_cell.angle_beta   90.00
_cell.angle_gamma   90.00
#
_symmetry.space_group_name_H-M   'P 1'
#
loop_
_entity.id
_entity.type
_entity.pdbx_description
1 polymer ?
#
loop_
_entity_poly.entity_id
_entity_poly.type
_entity_poly.pdbx_seq_one_letter_code
_entity_poly.pdbx_strand_id
1 'polypeptide(L)'
;MRGGVRCSGSYTVEAAWVSAVVILAVVTTIQVAYGLRGRVAQAMVLHEAVETARHEKGLTAEEVQARFERTGVRLKLQERGGIIDGQAASDRWEVRIQSTKFRPEEFLRRITLLEQLEEGNGGSL
;
A
#
# COMPACT_ATOMS: atom_id res chain seq x y z
N MET A 1 -63.24 26.83 16.04
CA MET A 1 -62.01 27.23 15.31
C MET A 1 -60.84 27.22 16.29
N ARG A 2 -59.97 26.20 16.25
CA ARG A 2 -58.69 26.22 17.00
C ARG A 2 -57.60 26.61 16.03
N GLY A 3 -57.22 27.89 16.04
CA GLY A 3 -56.10 28.39 15.27
C GLY A 3 -54.80 27.80 15.83
N GLY A 4 -54.19 26.88 15.09
CA GLY A 4 -52.87 26.37 15.41
C GLY A 4 -51.85 27.49 15.20
N VAL A 5 -51.14 27.87 16.26
CA VAL A 5 -50.03 28.82 16.19
C VAL A 5 -48.91 28.16 15.39
N ARG A 6 -48.67 28.62 14.16
CA ARG A 6 -47.44 28.30 13.43
C ARG A 6 -46.32 29.13 14.04
N CYS A 7 -45.51 28.53 14.90
CA CYS A 7 -44.27 29.15 15.34
C CYS A 7 -43.34 29.27 14.13
N SER A 8 -43.06 30.49 13.69
CA SER A 8 -42.08 30.77 12.64
C SER A 8 -40.70 30.37 13.18
N GLY A 9 -40.00 29.48 12.49
CA GLY A 9 -38.65 29.06 12.86
C GLY A 9 -37.71 30.26 12.94
N SER A 10 -36.92 30.36 14.02
CA SER A 10 -35.91 31.40 14.14
C SER A 10 -34.77 31.10 13.17
N TYR A 11 -34.48 32.02 12.24
CA TYR A 11 -33.38 31.93 11.25
C TYR A 11 -32.04 31.52 11.87
N THR A 12 -31.76 31.91 13.12
CA THR A 12 -30.54 31.55 13.86
C THR A 12 -30.43 30.05 14.14
N VAL A 13 -31.56 29.37 14.42
CA VAL A 13 -31.58 27.93 14.70
C VAL A 13 -31.37 27.14 13.42
N GLU A 14 -31.99 27.58 12.32
CA GLU A 14 -31.80 26.98 11.01
C GLU A 14 -30.36 27.17 10.51
N ALA A 15 -29.79 28.37 10.68
CA ALA A 15 -28.40 28.65 10.34
C ALA A 15 -27.40 27.84 11.20
N ALA A 16 -27.69 27.65 12.49
CA ALA A 16 -26.90 26.79 13.37
C ALA A 16 -26.93 25.33 12.90
N TRP A 17 -28.09 24.82 12.48
CA TRP A 17 -28.22 23.47 11.95
C TRP A 17 -27.44 23.27 10.65
N VAL A 18 -27.57 24.21 9.70
CA VAL A 18 -26.79 24.20 8.45
C VAL A 18 -25.30 24.22 8.75
N SER A 19 -24.85 25.07 9.68
CA SER A 19 -23.44 25.16 10.07
C SER A 19 -22.94 23.85 10.70
N ALA A 20 -23.75 23.21 11.54
CA ALA A 20 -23.43 21.92 12.14
C ALA A 20 -23.23 20.82 11.08
N VAL A 21 -24.12 20.76 10.08
CA VAL A 21 -24.01 19.81 8.96
C VAL A 21 -22.74 20.06 8.15
N VAL A 22 -22.42 21.33 7.86
CA VAL A 22 -21.19 21.69 7.12
C VAL A 22 -19.94 21.30 7.90
N ILE A 23 -19.86 21.63 9.20
CA ILE A 23 -18.72 21.26 10.04
C ILE A 23 -18.57 19.74 10.09
N LEU A 24 -19.68 19.00 10.26
CA LEU A 24 -19.65 17.55 10.27
C LEU A 24 -19.09 17.00 8.95
N ALA A 25 -19.56 17.49 7.81
CA ALA A 25 -19.09 17.07 6.49
C ALA A 25 -17.59 17.33 6.29
N VAL A 26 -17.09 18.49 6.72
CA VAL A 26 -15.67 18.84 6.65
C VAL A 26 -14.84 17.90 7.54
N VAL A 27 -15.24 17.71 8.80
CA VAL A 27 -14.54 16.82 9.74
C VAL A 27 -14.48 15.38 9.20
N THR A 28 -15.60 14.85 8.68
CA THR A 28 -15.61 13.50 8.11
C THR A 28 -14.70 13.38 6.90
N THR A 29 -14.66 14.41 6.04
CA THR A 29 -13.79 14.42 4.86
C THR A 29 -12.31 14.40 5.27
N ILE A 30 -11.94 15.22 6.27
CA ILE A 30 -10.58 15.26 6.82
C ILE A 30 -10.20 13.88 7.38
N GLN A 31 -11.07 13.25 8.17
CA GLN A 31 -10.80 11.92 8.74
C GLN A 31 -10.57 10.86 7.66
N VAL A 32 -11.38 10.86 6.59
CA VAL A 32 -11.22 9.93 5.47
C VAL A 32 -9.90 10.18 4.74
N ALA A 33 -9.54 11.45 4.50
CA ALA A 33 -8.29 11.81 3.84
C ALA A 33 -7.05 11.38 4.65
N TYR A 34 -7.05 11.61 5.96
CA TYR A 34 -5.97 11.14 6.85
C TYR A 34 -5.89 9.61 6.90
N GLY A 35 -7.03 8.91 6.93
CA GLY A 35 -7.07 7.45 6.87
C GLY A 35 -6.49 6.90 5.57
N LEU A 36 -6.81 7.53 4.43
CA LEU A 36 -6.27 7.16 3.13
C LEU A 36 -4.77 7.42 3.05
N ARG A 37 -4.30 8.60 3.51
CA ARG A 37 -2.87 8.92 3.56
C ARG A 37 -2.09 7.91 4.42
N GLY A 38 -2.63 7.55 5.59
CA GLY A 38 -2.03 6.55 6.47
C GLY A 38 -1.89 5.19 5.78
N ARG A 39 -2.97 4.71 5.15
CA ARG A 39 -2.96 3.46 4.39
C ARG A 39 -1.92 3.48 3.26
N VAL A 40 -1.87 4.55 2.46
CA VAL A 40 -0.93 4.66 1.34
C VAL A 40 0.52 4.67 1.85
N ALA A 41 0.82 5.43 2.90
CA ALA A 41 2.16 5.46 3.49
C ALA A 41 2.57 4.08 4.02
N GLN A 42 1.68 3.36 4.71
CA GLN A 42 1.95 2.02 5.25
C GLN A 42 2.11 0.97 4.15
N ALA A 43 1.32 1.07 3.07
CA ALA A 43 1.48 0.22 1.89
C ALA A 43 2.81 0.47 1.17
N MET A 44 3.27 1.71 1.12
CA MET A 44 4.57 2.06 0.54
C MET A 44 5.73 1.50 1.35
N VAL A 45 5.65 1.55 2.69
CA VAL A 45 6.62 0.90 3.59
C VAL A 45 6.65 -0.62 3.37
N LEU A 46 5.49 -1.27 3.22
CA LEU A 46 5.43 -2.69 2.89
C LEU A 46 6.08 -2.99 1.54
N HIS A 47 5.83 -2.16 0.53
CA HIS A 47 6.42 -2.31 -0.79
C HIS A 47 7.94 -2.18 -0.74
N GLU A 48 8.46 -1.20 0.00
CA GLU A 48 9.90 -1.04 0.23
C GLU A 48 10.48 -2.27 0.93
N ALA A 49 9.83 -2.78 1.99
CA ALA A 49 10.28 -3.98 2.70
C ALA A 49 10.35 -5.22 1.80
N VAL A 50 9.32 -5.45 0.98
CA VAL A 50 9.30 -6.57 0.02
C VAL A 50 10.42 -6.41 -1.01
N GLU A 51 10.64 -5.20 -1.52
CA GLU A 51 11.68 -4.95 -2.52
C GLU A 51 13.10 -5.07 -1.96
N THR A 52 13.31 -4.62 -0.72
CA THR A 52 14.55 -4.83 0.03
C THR A 52 14.84 -6.33 0.21
N ALA A 53 13.86 -7.11 0.68
CA ALA A 53 14.01 -8.56 0.82
C ALA A 53 14.21 -9.29 -0.53
N ARG A 54 13.71 -8.70 -1.61
CA ARG A 54 13.87 -9.24 -2.96
C ARG A 54 15.29 -9.04 -3.50
N HIS A 55 15.93 -7.90 -3.20
CA HIS A 55 17.18 -7.47 -3.85
C HIS A 55 18.43 -7.52 -2.96
N GLU A 56 18.31 -7.26 -1.66
CA GLU A 56 19.48 -7.23 -0.78
C GLU A 56 19.94 -8.66 -0.48
N LYS A 57 21.07 -9.03 -1.08
CA LYS A 57 21.70 -10.34 -0.85
C LYS A 57 22.28 -10.37 0.57
N GLY A 58 21.95 -11.40 1.33
CA GLY A 58 22.52 -11.64 2.67
C GLY A 58 21.63 -11.20 3.84
N LEU A 59 20.46 -10.61 3.58
CA LEU A 59 19.44 -10.39 4.60
C LEU A 59 18.33 -11.43 4.50
N THR A 60 17.90 -11.96 5.64
CA THR A 60 16.70 -12.80 5.72
C THR A 60 15.43 -11.95 5.77
N ALA A 61 14.28 -12.55 5.45
CA ALA A 61 12.98 -11.87 5.52
C ALA A 61 12.69 -11.32 6.94
N GLU A 62 13.17 -12.02 7.98
CA GLU A 62 13.03 -11.63 9.38
C GLU A 62 13.88 -10.39 9.73
N GLU A 63 15.11 -10.30 9.21
CA GLU A 63 15.98 -9.15 9.42
C GLU A 63 15.43 -7.89 8.74
N VAL A 64 14.90 -8.06 7.52
CA VAL A 64 14.20 -6.98 6.81
C VAL A 64 12.94 -6.60 7.58
N GLN A 65 12.16 -7.56 8.07
CA GLN A 65 10.98 -7.26 8.88
C GLN A 65 11.34 -6.44 10.13
N ALA A 66 12.34 -6.85 10.91
CA ALA A 66 12.78 -6.13 12.10
C ALA A 66 13.29 -4.70 11.78
N ARG A 67 13.89 -4.50 10.59
CA ARG A 67 14.30 -3.17 10.12
C ARG A 67 13.09 -2.27 9.88
N PHE A 68 12.08 -2.76 9.18
CA PHE A 68 10.91 -1.95 8.82
C PHE A 68 9.89 -1.84 9.95
N GLU A 69 9.85 -2.75 10.92
CA GLU A 69 9.03 -2.59 12.14
C GLU A 69 9.41 -1.33 12.95
N ARG A 70 10.68 -0.88 12.87
CA ARG A 70 11.12 0.39 13.49
C ARG A 70 10.43 1.63 12.90
N THR A 71 9.82 1.52 11.71
CA THR A 71 9.01 2.60 11.12
C THR A 71 7.63 2.74 11.77
N GLY A 72 7.29 1.85 12.71
CA GLY A 72 5.99 1.82 13.40
C GLY A 72 4.89 1.09 12.62
N VAL A 73 5.24 0.44 11.49
CA VAL A 73 4.30 -0.35 10.68
C VAL A 73 4.39 -1.81 11.09
N ARG A 74 3.24 -2.40 11.47
CA ARG A 74 3.14 -3.84 11.70
C ARG A 74 3.05 -4.56 10.37
N LEU A 75 4.10 -5.29 10.03
CA LEU A 75 4.21 -6.06 8.79
C LEU A 75 4.69 -7.48 9.08
N LYS A 76 4.38 -8.39 8.17
CA LYS A 76 4.87 -9.77 8.18
C LYS A 76 5.53 -10.03 6.84
N LEU A 77 6.75 -10.51 6.87
CA LEU A 77 7.50 -10.90 5.68
C LEU A 77 7.82 -12.39 5.75
N GLN A 78 7.58 -13.12 4.66
CA GLN A 78 7.89 -14.54 4.55
C GLN A 78 8.54 -14.82 3.21
N GLU A 79 9.64 -15.57 3.22
CA GLU A 79 10.23 -16.12 2.01
C GLU A 79 9.84 -17.60 1.87
N ARG A 80 9.22 -17.97 0.75
CA ARG A 80 8.90 -19.37 0.43
C ARG A 80 9.26 -19.69 -1.00
N GLY A 81 10.22 -20.60 -1.20
CA GLY A 81 10.59 -21.10 -2.52
C GLY A 81 11.06 -20.04 -3.51
N GLY A 82 11.71 -18.96 -3.03
CA GLY A 82 12.12 -17.84 -3.85
C GLY A 82 11.00 -16.84 -4.19
N ILE A 83 9.85 -16.92 -3.51
CA ILE A 83 8.82 -15.89 -3.51
C ILE A 83 8.86 -15.16 -2.16
N ILE A 84 8.90 -13.84 -2.20
CA ILE A 84 8.73 -12.96 -1.05
C ILE A 84 7.26 -12.60 -0.94
N ASP A 85 6.66 -12.94 0.19
CA ASP A 85 5.30 -12.57 0.58
C ASP A 85 5.38 -11.53 1.70
N GLY A 86 4.80 -10.36 1.47
CA GLY A 86 4.67 -9.30 2.45
C GLY A 86 3.21 -9.01 2.75
N GLN A 87 2.87 -8.85 4.03
CA GLN A 87 1.54 -8.46 4.49
C GLN A 87 1.65 -7.31 5.49
N ALA A 88 0.80 -6.30 5.35
CA ALA A 88 0.60 -5.26 6.35
C ALA A 88 -0.91 -5.10 6.60
N ALA A 89 -1.28 -5.00 7.87
CA ALA A 89 -2.68 -4.92 8.28
C ALA A 89 -2.88 -3.94 9.44
N SER A 90 -4.07 -3.35 9.45
CA SER A 90 -4.62 -2.54 10.53
C SER A 90 -6.10 -2.91 10.71
N ASP A 91 -6.75 -2.43 11.77
CA ASP A 91 -8.14 -2.79 12.11
C ASP A 91 -9.16 -2.54 10.97
N ARG A 92 -8.83 -1.68 10.01
CA ARG A 92 -9.73 -1.26 8.92
C ARG A 92 -9.26 -1.62 7.51
N TRP A 93 -8.08 -2.21 7.34
CA TRP A 93 -7.54 -2.52 6.01
C TRP A 93 -6.39 -3.54 6.09
N GLU A 94 -6.20 -4.27 4.99
CA GLU A 94 -5.13 -5.24 4.79
C GLU A 94 -4.54 -5.05 3.38
N VAL A 95 -3.23 -5.15 3.25
CA VAL A 95 -2.50 -5.14 1.98
C VAL A 95 -1.52 -6.30 1.96
N ARG A 96 -1.50 -7.04 0.85
CA ARG A 96 -0.57 -8.14 0.60
C ARG A 96 0.14 -7.92 -0.72
N ILE A 97 1.45 -8.14 -0.72
CA ILE A 97 2.31 -7.99 -1.90
C ILE A 97 3.12 -9.27 -2.02
N GLN A 98 3.09 -9.89 -3.20
CA GLN A 98 3.88 -11.06 -3.52
C GLN A 98 4.81 -10.74 -4.68
N SER A 99 6.08 -11.10 -4.56
CA SER A 99 7.06 -10.89 -5.62
C SER A 99 8.10 -12.01 -5.64
N THR A 100 8.55 -12.39 -6.83
CA THR A 100 9.62 -13.38 -7.00
C THR A 100 10.97 -12.77 -6.68
N LYS A 101 11.80 -13.46 -5.90
CA LYS A 101 13.18 -13.07 -5.54
C LYS A 101 13.97 -12.67 -6.78
N PHE A 102 14.73 -11.59 -6.67
CA PHE A 102 15.51 -11.10 -7.80
C PHE A 102 16.72 -12.00 -8.05
N ARG A 103 16.83 -12.53 -9.27
CA ARG A 103 17.87 -13.46 -9.72
C ARG A 103 18.53 -12.94 -11.00
N PRO A 104 19.51 -12.02 -10.91
CA PRO A 104 20.16 -11.44 -12.08
C PRO A 104 20.90 -12.47 -12.94
N GLU A 105 21.38 -13.55 -12.33
CA GLU A 105 22.04 -14.67 -13.03
C GLU A 105 21.14 -15.37 -14.06
N GLU A 106 19.83 -15.48 -13.80
CA GLU A 106 18.88 -16.08 -14.76
C GLU A 106 18.66 -15.19 -15.98
N PHE A 107 18.73 -13.87 -15.79
CA PHE A 107 18.70 -12.93 -16.91
C PHE A 107 19.97 -13.06 -17.77
N LEU A 108 21.15 -13.02 -17.14
CA LEU A 108 22.42 -13.16 -17.86
C LEU A 108 22.51 -14.50 -18.61
N ARG A 109 22.06 -15.60 -17.99
CA ARG A 109 21.98 -16.91 -18.64
C ARG A 109 21.13 -16.88 -19.92
N ARG A 110 19.99 -16.17 -19.91
CA ARG A 110 19.12 -16.05 -21.09
C ARG A 110 19.77 -15.23 -22.21
N ILE A 111 20.48 -14.16 -21.87
CA ILE A 111 21.23 -13.35 -22.84
C ILE A 111 22.32 -14.19 -23.51
N THR A 112 23.12 -14.91 -22.73
CA THR A 112 24.16 -15.79 -23.29
C THR A 112 23.59 -16.88 -24.19
N LEU A 113 22.42 -17.45 -23.85
CA LEU A 113 21.74 -18.41 -24.71
C LEU A 113 21.27 -17.77 -26.03
N LEU A 114 20.80 -16.52 -26.01
CA LEU A 114 20.42 -15.79 -27.21
C LEU A 114 21.63 -15.48 -28.10
N GLU A 115 22.74 -15.02 -27.51
CA GLU A 115 24.00 -14.77 -28.23
C GLU A 115 24.52 -16.05 -28.92
N GLN A 116 24.49 -17.19 -28.23
CA GLN A 116 24.88 -18.49 -28.80
C GLN A 116 23.96 -18.95 -29.95
N LEU A 117 22.66 -18.65 -29.87
CA LEU A 117 21.71 -18.96 -30.94
C LEU A 117 21.90 -18.04 -32.16
N GLU A 118 22.29 -16.78 -31.95
CA GLU A 118 22.61 -15.83 -33.02
C GLU A 118 23.91 -16.24 -33.75
N GLU A 119 24.98 -16.55 -33.01
CA GLU A 119 26.26 -16.99 -33.57
C GLU A 119 26.15 -18.34 -34.30
N GLY A 120 25.32 -19.26 -33.80
CA GLY A 120 25.06 -20.55 -34.43
C GLY A 120 24.24 -20.47 -35.73
N ASN A 121 23.45 -19.42 -35.92
CA ASN A 121 22.60 -19.23 -37.11
C ASN A 121 23.27 -18.37 -38.20
N GLY A 122 24.34 -17.62 -37.86
CA GLY A 122 25.15 -16.85 -38.81
C GLY A 122 26.26 -17.64 -39.52
N GLY A 123 26.49 -18.90 -39.13
CA GLY A 123 27.58 -19.76 -39.64
C GLY A 123 27.24 -20.65 -40.84
N SER A 124 26.09 -20.47 -41.50
CA SER A 124 25.69 -21.26 -42.68
C SER A 124 25.16 -20.37 -43.81
N LEU A 125 26.03 -19.57 -44.43
CA LEU A 125 25.91 -19.09 -45.80
C LEU A 125 27.27 -19.10 -46.48
#